data_AF-A0A9E5M1R3-F1
#
_entry.id   AF-A0A9E5M1R3-F1
#
_cell.length_a   1.000
_cell.length_b   1.000
_cell.length_c   1.000
_cell.angle_alpha   90.00
_cell.angle_beta   90.00
_cell.angle_gamma   90.00
#
_symmetry.space_group_name_H-M   'P 1'
#
loop_
_entity.id
_entity.type
_entity.pdbx_description
1 polymer ?
#
loop_
_entity_poly.entity_id
_entity_poly.type
_entity_poly.pdbx_seq_one_letter_code
_entity_poly.pdbx_strand_id
1 'polypeptide(L)'
;YEDLQQKLFDLATPLGTADLVTVASNGLLAPSEKLIDDERLRKIEGDYSNDVFWHELVARLADRDLAAEQARDHATGKDGPPIDADARLKQIEDAYWDEFEKHDLAHFLLLRGAKG
;
A
#
# COMPACT_ATOMS: atom_id res chain seq x y z
N TYR A 1 -18.44 6.87 -3.75
CA TYR A 1 -17.62 6.75 -2.54
C TYR A 1 -18.22 7.60 -1.43
N GLU A 2 -18.41 8.90 -1.65
CA GLU A 2 -19.01 9.85 -0.70
C GLU A 2 -20.40 9.41 -0.17
N ASP A 3 -21.32 8.98 -1.04
CA ASP A 3 -22.65 8.49 -0.63
C ASP A 3 -22.60 7.29 0.32
N LEU A 4 -21.63 6.39 0.13
CA LEU A 4 -21.45 5.22 0.99
C LEU A 4 -20.89 5.65 2.35
N GLN A 5 -19.95 6.59 2.33
CA GLN A 5 -19.35 7.16 3.53
C GLN A 5 -20.39 7.90 4.38
N GLN A 6 -21.27 8.70 3.77
CA GLN A 6 -22.35 9.37 4.49
C GLN A 6 -23.30 8.36 5.15
N LYS A 7 -23.70 7.31 4.41
CA LYS A 7 -24.51 6.22 4.98
C LYS A 7 -23.83 5.52 6.16
N LEU A 8 -22.50 5.36 6.10
CA LEU A 8 -21.73 4.78 7.20
C LEU A 8 -21.73 5.70 8.43
N PHE A 9 -21.56 7.02 8.23
CA PHE A 9 -21.61 7.98 9.32
C PHE A 9 -23.01 8.14 9.92
N ASP A 10 -24.07 8.01 9.12
CA ASP A 10 -25.45 8.00 9.63
C ASP A 10 -25.71 6.85 10.62
N LEU A 11 -24.97 5.74 10.50
CA LEU A 11 -25.06 4.60 11.43
C LEU A 11 -24.39 4.88 12.78
N ALA A 12 -23.60 5.94 12.93
CA ALA A 12 -22.90 6.24 14.18
C ALA A 12 -23.87 6.42 15.36
N THR A 13 -25.01 7.08 15.13
CA THR A 13 -26.03 7.28 16.17
C THR A 13 -26.71 5.98 16.61
N PRO A 14 -27.31 5.16 15.72
CA PRO A 14 -27.94 3.91 16.12
C PRO A 14 -26.94 2.87 16.68
N LEU A 15 -25.64 2.99 16.36
CA LEU A 15 -24.59 2.12 16.92
C LEU A 15 -23.98 2.64 18.23
N GLY A 16 -24.45 3.78 18.74
CA GLY A 16 -23.99 4.34 20.02
C GLY A 16 -22.63 5.03 19.97
N THR A 17 -22.18 5.45 18.78
CA THR A 17 -20.90 6.14 18.53
C THR A 17 -21.11 7.52 17.90
N ALA A 18 -22.23 8.18 18.21
CA ALA A 18 -22.60 9.48 17.63
C ALA A 18 -21.54 10.56 17.87
N ASP A 19 -20.82 10.46 18.97
CA ASP A 19 -19.74 11.35 19.38
C ASP A 19 -18.47 11.24 18.52
N LEU A 20 -18.38 10.21 17.66
CA LEU A 20 -17.27 10.03 16.73
C LEU A 20 -17.48 10.78 15.40
N VAL A 21 -18.68 11.30 15.14
CA VAL A 21 -19.01 12.06 13.93
C VAL A 21 -19.48 13.48 14.28
N THR A 22 -19.27 14.41 13.36
CA THR A 22 -19.71 15.80 13.47
C THR A 22 -20.31 16.29 12.15
N VAL A 23 -21.04 17.39 12.18
CA VAL A 23 -21.54 18.06 10.97
C VAL A 23 -20.52 19.12 10.54
N ALA A 24 -19.95 18.95 9.35
CA ALA A 24 -19.00 19.90 8.77
C ALA A 24 -19.70 21.16 8.24
N SER A 25 -18.93 22.17 7.85
CA SER A 25 -19.45 23.46 7.35
C SER A 25 -20.29 23.36 6.07
N ASN A 26 -20.14 22.27 5.32
CA ASN A 26 -20.94 21.96 4.13
C ASN A 26 -22.25 21.21 4.46
N GLY A 27 -22.54 20.96 5.75
CA GLY A 27 -23.72 20.24 6.21
C GLY A 27 -23.61 18.71 6.13
N LEU A 28 -22.49 18.16 5.65
CA LEU A 28 -22.26 16.72 5.59
C LEU A 28 -21.64 16.19 6.88
N LEU A 29 -21.82 14.90 7.15
CA LEU A 29 -21.15 14.24 8.27
C LEU A 29 -19.66 14.05 7.96
N ALA A 30 -18.84 14.28 8.97
CA ALA A 30 -17.40 14.11 8.94
C ALA A 30 -16.91 13.46 10.26
N PRO A 31 -15.69 12.90 10.28
CA PRO A 31 -15.03 12.52 11.53
C PRO A 31 -14.99 13.68 12.53
N SER A 32 -15.32 13.40 13.79
CA SER A 32 -15.20 14.37 14.88
C SER A 32 -13.73 14.64 15.25
N GLU A 33 -13.47 15.77 15.91
CA GLU A 33 -12.15 16.05 16.51
C GLU A 33 -11.73 14.95 17.49
N LYS A 34 -12.66 14.42 18.28
CA LYS A 34 -12.41 13.30 19.19
C LYS A 34 -11.82 12.09 18.46
N LEU A 35 -12.35 11.77 17.28
CA LEU A 35 -11.86 10.66 16.47
C LEU A 35 -10.50 11.00 15.83
N ILE A 36 -10.36 12.20 15.28
CA ILE A 36 -9.13 12.66 14.60
C ILE A 36 -7.94 12.77 15.55
N ASP A 37 -8.19 13.17 16.80
CA ASP A 37 -7.18 13.36 17.84
C ASP A 37 -6.92 12.10 18.69
N ASP A 38 -7.62 10.99 18.41
CA ASP A 38 -7.42 9.74 19.13
C ASP A 38 -6.01 9.17 18.87
N GLU A 39 -5.18 9.14 19.91
CA GLU A 39 -3.80 8.65 19.84
C GLU A 39 -3.70 7.19 19.41
N ARG A 40 -4.67 6.35 19.82
CA ARG A 40 -4.69 4.93 19.47
C ARG A 40 -5.03 4.77 17.99
N LEU A 41 -6.00 5.53 17.48
CA LEU A 41 -6.33 5.52 16.06
C LEU A 41 -5.13 5.98 15.23
N ARG A 42 -4.50 7.09 15.59
CA ARG A 42 -3.29 7.59 14.90
C ARG A 42 -2.18 6.55 14.87
N LYS A 43 -1.97 5.82 15.96
CA LYS A 43 -1.01 4.72 16.00
C LYS A 43 -1.39 3.61 15.02
N ILE A 44 -2.64 3.17 15.03
CA ILE A 44 -3.14 2.11 14.13
C ILE A 44 -3.00 2.54 12.66
N GLU A 45 -3.38 3.78 12.32
CA GLU A 45 -3.23 4.32 10.98
C GLU A 45 -1.77 4.42 10.56
N GLY A 46 -0.88 4.82 11.47
CA GLY A 46 0.57 4.84 11.24
C GLY A 46 1.15 3.46 10.99
N ASP A 47 0.81 2.49 11.84
CA ASP A 47 1.24 1.09 11.70
C ASP A 47 0.74 0.51 10.36
N TYR A 48 -0.54 0.73 10.03
CA TYR A 48 -1.14 0.31 8.76
C TYR A 48 -0.45 0.97 7.56
N SER A 49 -0.23 2.28 7.60
CA SER A 49 0.40 3.01 6.51
C SER A 49 1.83 2.55 6.27
N ASN A 50 2.58 2.25 7.34
CA ASN A 50 3.92 1.70 7.25
C ASN A 50 3.91 0.28 6.66
N ASP A 51 3.02 -0.59 7.13
CA ASP A 51 2.89 -1.96 6.62
C ASP A 51 2.53 -1.99 5.13
N VAL A 52 1.53 -1.20 4.74
CA VAL A 52 1.13 -1.06 3.34
C VAL A 52 2.28 -0.51 2.50
N PHE A 53 3.00 0.51 2.99
CA PHE A 53 4.15 1.06 2.26
C PHE A 53 5.18 -0.01 1.89
N TRP A 54 5.56 -0.86 2.84
CA TRP A 54 6.58 -1.89 2.61
C TRP A 54 6.09 -2.98 1.65
N HIS A 55 4.89 -3.50 1.86
CA HIS A 55 4.30 -4.50 0.96
C HIS A 55 4.18 -3.97 -0.48
N GLU A 56 3.68 -2.74 -0.62
CA GLU A 56 3.49 -2.09 -1.92
C GLU A 56 4.81 -1.75 -2.62
N LEU A 57 5.87 -1.47 -1.86
CA LEU A 57 7.22 -1.26 -2.39
C LEU A 57 7.80 -2.57 -2.91
N VAL A 58 7.77 -3.63 -2.10
CA VAL A 58 8.28 -4.96 -2.44
C VAL A 58 7.57 -5.51 -3.68
N ALA A 59 6.23 -5.49 -3.69
CA ALA A 59 5.43 -5.98 -4.81
C ALA A 59 5.80 -5.28 -6.13
N ARG A 60 5.90 -3.94 -6.13
CA ARG A 60 6.25 -3.19 -7.35
C ARG A 60 7.66 -3.47 -7.85
N LEU A 61 8.63 -3.65 -6.95
CA LEU A 61 9.99 -3.97 -7.33
C LEU A 61 10.10 -5.39 -7.89
N ALA A 62 9.41 -6.34 -7.26
CA ALA A 62 9.37 -7.72 -7.70
C ALA A 62 8.70 -7.86 -9.07
N ASP A 63 7.54 -7.23 -9.28
CA ASP A 63 6.83 -7.18 -10.56
C ASP A 63 7.71 -6.60 -11.68
N ARG A 64 8.40 -5.49 -11.40
CA ARG A 64 9.32 -4.84 -12.35
C ARG A 64 10.44 -5.79 -12.78
N ASP A 65 11.06 -6.46 -11.81
CA ASP A 65 12.21 -7.31 -12.07
C ASP A 65 11.83 -8.61 -12.75
N LEU A 66 10.68 -9.20 -12.39
CA LEU A 66 10.12 -10.36 -13.09
C LEU A 66 9.81 -10.01 -14.55
N ALA A 67 9.18 -8.87 -14.81
CA ALA A 67 8.90 -8.42 -16.17
C ALA A 67 10.19 -8.20 -16.99
N ALA A 68 11.23 -7.62 -16.37
CA ALA A 68 12.53 -7.44 -17.01
C ALA A 68 13.25 -8.78 -17.29
N GLU A 69 13.15 -9.74 -16.37
CA GLU A 69 13.69 -11.10 -16.52
C GLU A 69 13.02 -11.82 -17.70
N GLN A 70 11.69 -11.82 -17.75
CA GLN A 70 10.91 -12.42 -18.84
C GLN A 70 11.21 -11.77 -20.19
N ALA A 71 11.30 -10.44 -20.24
CA ALA A 71 11.64 -9.72 -21.47
C ALA A 71 13.03 -10.09 -21.99
N ARG A 72 14.02 -10.22 -21.10
CA ARG A 72 15.39 -10.63 -21.44
C ARG A 72 15.44 -12.08 -21.93
N ASP A 73 14.73 -12.98 -21.27
CA ASP A 73 14.75 -14.40 -21.65
C ASP A 73 14.10 -14.60 -23.03
N HIS A 74 12.99 -13.91 -23.30
CA HIS A 74 12.39 -13.86 -24.63
C HIS A 74 13.35 -13.26 -25.67
N ALA A 75 14.03 -12.15 -25.37
CA ALA A 75 14.97 -11.52 -26.30
C ALA A 75 16.23 -12.38 -26.61
N THR A 76 16.61 -13.26 -25.69
CA THR A 76 17.79 -14.13 -25.83
C THR A 76 17.46 -15.51 -26.41
N GLY A 77 16.20 -15.76 -26.78
CA GLY A 77 15.76 -17.04 -27.33
C GLY A 77 15.87 -18.20 -26.34
N LYS A 78 15.86 -17.90 -25.03
CA LYS A 78 15.75 -18.91 -23.98
C LYS A 78 14.29 -19.34 -23.88
N ASP A 79 13.80 -20.00 -24.92
CA ASP A 79 12.48 -20.62 -24.95
C ASP A 79 12.52 -21.93 -24.14
N GLY A 80 12.76 -21.80 -22.84
CA GLY A 80 12.62 -22.88 -21.88
C GLY A 80 11.14 -23.18 -21.59
N PRO A 81 10.84 -24.25 -20.82
CA PRO A 81 9.50 -24.43 -20.30
C PRO A 81 9.05 -23.17 -19.51
N PRO A 82 7.75 -22.85 -19.51
CA PRO A 82 7.23 -21.69 -18.78
C PRO A 82 7.73 -21.69 -17.34
N ILE A 83 8.28 -20.57 -16.89
CA ILE A 83 8.61 -20.40 -15.48
C ILE A 83 7.33 -20.44 -14.64
N ASP A 84 7.43 -20.99 -13.43
CA ASP A 84 6.42 -20.76 -12.40
C ASP A 84 6.57 -19.31 -11.94
N ALA A 85 5.78 -18.43 -12.56
CA ALA A 85 5.86 -16.99 -12.36
C ALA A 85 5.56 -16.60 -10.91
N ASP A 86 4.61 -17.28 -10.26
CA ASP A 86 4.23 -17.01 -8.87
C ASP A 86 5.34 -17.42 -7.91
N ALA A 87 5.93 -18.60 -8.12
CA ALA A 87 7.08 -19.04 -7.33
C ALA A 87 8.29 -18.13 -7.52
N ARG A 88 8.53 -17.66 -8.76
CA ARG A 88 9.63 -16.74 -9.06
C ARG A 88 9.41 -15.35 -8.47
N LEU A 89 8.18 -14.83 -8.55
CA LEU A 89 7.80 -13.56 -7.96
C LEU A 89 8.08 -13.57 -6.46
N LYS A 90 7.60 -14.61 -5.76
CA LYS A 90 7.81 -14.78 -4.33
C LYS A 90 9.29 -14.80 -3.94
N GLN A 91 10.15 -15.47 -4.73
CA GLN A 91 11.60 -15.46 -4.47
C GLN A 91 12.21 -14.07 -4.57
N ILE A 92 11.73 -13.24 -5.50
CA ILE A 92 12.20 -11.86 -5.65
C ILE A 92 11.69 -11.00 -4.49
N GLU A 93 10.43 -11.18 -4.09
CA GLU A 93 9.86 -10.51 -2.90
C GLU A 93 10.63 -10.84 -1.62
N ASP A 94 10.87 -12.13 -1.36
CA ASP A 94 11.63 -12.60 -0.19
C ASP A 94 13.04 -11.97 -0.16
N ALA A 95 13.70 -11.85 -1.32
CA ALA A 95 15.01 -11.21 -1.42
C ALA A 95 14.96 -9.70 -1.09
N TYR A 96 13.89 -9.00 -1.46
CA TYR A 96 13.70 -7.60 -1.10
C TYR A 96 13.37 -7.42 0.38
N TRP A 97 12.56 -8.30 0.96
CA TRP A 97 12.33 -8.31 2.42
C TRP A 97 13.63 -8.50 3.18
N ASP A 98 14.43 -9.49 2.79
CA ASP A 98 15.75 -9.76 3.37
C ASP A 98 16.70 -8.55 3.30
N GLU A 99 16.61 -7.76 2.24
CA GLU A 99 17.40 -6.54 2.05
C GLU A 99 16.89 -5.40 2.94
N PHE A 100 15.59 -5.11 2.90
CA PHE A 100 14.99 -4.00 3.66
C PHE A 100 15.02 -4.24 5.16
N GLU A 101 14.91 -5.49 5.63
CA GLU A 101 15.10 -5.81 7.06
C GLU A 101 16.50 -5.48 7.55
N LYS A 102 17.53 -5.64 6.71
CA LYS A 102 18.95 -5.43 7.08
C LYS A 102 19.41 -4.00 6.86
N HIS A 103 18.92 -3.36 5.81
CA HIS A 103 19.50 -2.13 5.27
C HIS A 103 18.49 -0.98 5.15
N ASP A 104 17.21 -1.22 5.43
CA ASP A 104 16.15 -0.23 5.21
C ASP A 104 16.25 0.31 3.76
N LEU A 105 16.00 1.59 3.52
CA LEU A 105 16.14 2.21 2.19
C LEU A 105 17.58 2.61 1.82
N ALA A 106 18.61 2.18 2.55
CA ALA A 106 19.99 2.65 2.34
C ALA A 106 20.52 2.36 0.92
N HIS A 107 20.10 1.25 0.31
CA HIS A 107 20.48 0.86 -1.05
C HIS A 107 19.39 1.14 -2.09
N PHE A 108 18.29 1.81 -1.70
CA PHE A 108 17.21 2.14 -2.61
C PHE A 108 17.53 3.41 -3.41
N LEU A 109 17.48 3.29 -4.75
CA LEU A 109 17.72 4.40 -5.67
C LEU A 109 16.46 4.71 -6.47
N LEU A 110 15.88 5.89 -6.25
CA LEU A 110 14.74 6.38 -7.03
C LEU A 110 15.23 7.17 -8.25
N LEU A 111 15.18 6.53 -9.42
CA LEU A 111 15.41 7.21 -10.69
C LEU A 111 14.14 7.92 -11.15
N ARG A 112 14.07 9.24 -10.98
CA ARG A 112 13.02 10.05 -11.59
C ARG A 112 13.38 10.27 -13.06
N GLY A 113 12.57 9.73 -13.98
CA GLY A 113 12.71 10.03 -15.40
C GLY A 113 12.54 11.53 -15.63
N ALA A 114 13.64 12.23 -15.92
CA ALA A 114 13.58 13.58 -16.43
C ALA A 114 12.93 13.52 -17.83
N LYS A 115 11.84 14.25 -18.03
CA LYS A 115 11.42 14.65 -19.37
C LYS A 115 12.56 15.48 -19.96
N GLY A 116 13.29 14.89 -20.91
CA GLY A 116 13.97 15.64 -21.97
C GLY A 116 12.96 16.04 -23.02
#